data_AF-A0A263HDA9-F1
#
_entry.id   AF-A0A263HDA9-F1
#
_cell.length_a   1.000
_cell.length_b   1.000
_cell.length_c   1.000
_cell.angle_alpha   90.00
_cell.angle_beta   90.00
_cell.angle_gamma   90.00
#
_symmetry.space_group_name_H-M   'P 1'
#
loop_
_entity.id
_entity.type
_entity.pdbx_description
1 polymer ?
#
loop_
_entity_poly.entity_id
_entity_poly.type
_entity_poly.pdbx_seq_one_letter_code
_entity_poly.pdbx_strand_id
1 'polypeptide(L)'
;MIPELGFIALIFAFVSSGILALIPHWAIYRRRQGWMRLTWNLSYVFGLFTTISIICLAYAFAVDDFSVAYVAHHSNSQLPIFFKIAATWGGHEGSMLFWLFALSIWVMAFAYFSPKIDPVIAARTLGILGAICFGFCLFILFFSNPFERQFPIVTEGRDLNPMLQDVGLIFHPPLLYLGYVGFAVNFALTVAALFSGYFDAAVARWMRLWVLGSWFFLTLGIMLGSWWAYYELGWGGWWFWDPVENASLLPWLLGLALLHSLSVSEQRGIYYYWTILFSLFTFAFSLLGTFIVRSGILTSVHAFAMDSERGIALLILFFLLMVSALTVFALKVNIQSSAVHFSLISKETLMLLANVLFTVATVSVFIGTFYPMLFSLLGRGAISVGAPYFNRIFLPLVALALLAMWWVFSAKWQKINRTLWLKRTILLFPALGLSYALIDLQRQQNPILPFNAMAFVFTALSFWLIFTMLCIRRHKMNLRYLGMIVAHCGVAVTVIGAVMSSYYGSEIGVRLAPNQSQTLNGYEFHYLGFKHEIGANYTAEKAHFEIYKNQQKVTALYPERRYYDVRTMNMSEVGIHWGWLGDIYIVMGDKLSGGEFAFRLHYKPFVRWLWLGGIMMALGALLAAFGLKQRKST
;
A
#
# COMPACT_ATOMS: atom_id res chain seq x y z
N MET A 1 3.23 28.18 -23.00
CA MET A 1 4.29 27.44 -23.73
C MET A 1 4.78 26.21 -22.97
N ILE A 2 5.00 26.27 -21.65
CA ILE A 2 5.45 25.10 -20.87
C ILE A 2 4.40 23.97 -20.84
N PRO A 3 3.09 24.24 -20.65
CA PRO A 3 2.07 23.20 -20.75
C PRO A 3 2.04 22.50 -22.12
N GLU A 4 2.24 23.26 -23.20
CA GLU A 4 2.31 22.72 -24.56
C GLU A 4 3.54 21.81 -24.74
N LEU A 5 4.70 22.16 -24.17
CA LEU A 5 5.87 21.28 -24.15
C LEU A 5 5.59 19.99 -23.37
N GLY A 6 4.92 20.09 -22.22
CA GLY A 6 4.51 18.93 -21.41
C GLY A 6 3.57 17.98 -22.16
N PHE A 7 2.62 18.54 -22.90
CA PHE A 7 1.70 17.79 -23.75
C PHE A 7 2.40 17.14 -24.96
N ILE A 8 3.27 17.88 -25.65
CA ILE A 8 4.08 17.34 -26.76
C ILE A 8 4.99 16.21 -26.26
N ALA A 9 5.62 16.35 -25.08
CA ALA A 9 6.41 15.29 -24.48
C ALA A 9 5.55 14.04 -24.19
N LEU A 10 4.32 14.20 -23.73
CA LEU A 10 3.39 13.07 -23.55
C LEU A 10 3.05 12.37 -24.88
N ILE A 11 2.91 13.12 -25.98
CA ILE A 11 2.74 12.55 -27.33
C ILE A 11 3.98 11.75 -27.75
N PHE A 12 5.20 12.26 -27.51
CA PHE A 12 6.42 11.49 -27.78
C PHE A 12 6.54 10.23 -26.91
N ALA A 13 6.09 10.28 -25.65
CA ALA A 13 5.97 9.11 -24.79
C ALA A 13 4.97 8.08 -25.36
N PHE A 14 3.82 8.53 -25.87
CA PHE A 14 2.84 7.69 -26.56
C PHE A 14 3.44 7.00 -27.80
N VAL A 15 4.11 7.76 -28.68
CA VAL A 15 4.73 7.20 -29.90
C VAL A 15 5.84 6.21 -29.54
N SER A 16 6.75 6.58 -28.63
CA SER A 16 7.85 5.71 -28.23
C SER A 16 7.38 4.42 -27.53
N SER A 17 6.35 4.49 -26.68
CA SER A 17 5.75 3.29 -26.06
C SER A 17 5.04 2.40 -27.06
N GLY A 18 4.36 2.95 -28.08
CA GLY A 18 3.77 2.18 -29.18
C GLY A 18 4.82 1.48 -30.03
N ILE A 19 5.92 2.16 -30.36
CA ILE A 19 7.06 1.56 -31.05
C ILE A 19 7.70 0.46 -30.19
N LEU A 20 7.91 0.72 -28.89
CA LEU A 20 8.42 -0.25 -27.92
C LEU A 20 7.49 -1.47 -27.80
N ALA A 21 6.18 -1.29 -27.90
CA ALA A 21 5.21 -2.38 -27.86
C ALA A 21 5.30 -3.33 -29.06
N LEU A 22 5.73 -2.85 -30.23
CA LEU A 22 5.67 -3.62 -31.49
C LEU A 22 7.04 -4.13 -31.95
N ILE A 23 8.06 -3.27 -31.93
CA ILE A 23 9.39 -3.58 -32.51
C ILE A 23 10.05 -4.83 -31.90
N PRO A 24 10.06 -5.05 -30.57
CA PRO A 24 10.75 -6.20 -29.99
C PRO A 24 10.18 -7.53 -30.48
N HIS A 25 8.85 -7.64 -30.53
CA HIS A 25 8.18 -8.85 -31.02
C HIS A 25 8.44 -9.08 -32.51
N TRP A 26 8.40 -8.02 -33.32
CA TRP A 26 8.68 -8.13 -34.74
C TRP A 26 10.16 -8.45 -35.03
N ALA A 27 11.09 -7.87 -34.27
CA ALA A 27 12.52 -8.14 -34.35
C ALA A 27 12.84 -9.61 -34.04
N ILE A 28 12.19 -10.17 -33.02
CA ILE A 28 12.32 -11.60 -32.65
C ILE A 28 11.78 -12.49 -33.78
N TYR A 29 10.59 -12.17 -34.31
CA TYR A 29 9.98 -12.93 -35.40
C TYR A 29 10.86 -12.92 -36.67
N ARG A 30 11.41 -11.76 -37.04
CA ARG A 30 12.30 -11.59 -38.21
C ARG A 30 13.76 -11.95 -37.94
N ARG A 31 14.12 -12.36 -36.72
CA ARG A 31 15.49 -12.65 -36.26
C ARG A 31 16.49 -11.50 -36.51
N ARG A 32 16.04 -10.25 -36.40
CA ARG A 32 16.86 -9.04 -36.63
C ARG A 32 17.44 -8.50 -35.33
N GLN A 33 18.70 -8.84 -35.03
CA GLN A 33 19.35 -8.42 -33.77
C GLN A 33 19.46 -6.89 -33.60
N GLY A 34 19.70 -6.14 -34.68
CA GLY A 34 19.81 -4.67 -34.60
C GLY A 34 18.53 -4.01 -34.10
N TRP A 35 17.37 -4.49 -34.54
CA TRP A 35 16.07 -3.97 -34.10
C TRP A 35 15.73 -4.42 -32.67
N MET A 36 16.19 -5.61 -32.27
CA MET A 36 16.08 -6.05 -30.89
C MET A 36 16.86 -5.12 -29.95
N ARG A 37 18.06 -4.65 -30.33
CA ARG A 37 18.84 -3.69 -29.52
C ARG A 37 18.14 -2.34 -29.33
N LEU A 38 17.30 -1.91 -30.27
CA LEU A 38 16.54 -0.66 -30.17
C LEU A 38 15.57 -0.66 -28.98
N THR A 39 15.12 -1.84 -28.53
CA THR A 39 14.21 -2.02 -27.39
C THR A 39 14.67 -1.28 -26.15
N TRP A 40 15.95 -1.40 -25.77
CA TRP A 40 16.50 -0.75 -24.57
C TRP A 40 16.54 0.77 -24.71
N ASN A 41 16.92 1.27 -25.89
CA ASN A 41 16.98 2.71 -26.15
C ASN A 41 15.58 3.33 -26.11
N LEU A 42 14.57 2.65 -26.69
CA LEU A 42 13.18 3.09 -26.64
C LEU A 42 12.64 3.17 -25.20
N SER A 43 13.04 2.25 -24.32
CA SER A 43 12.69 2.31 -22.89
C SER A 43 13.20 3.60 -22.22
N TYR A 44 14.42 4.02 -22.54
CA TYR A 44 14.99 5.26 -22.00
C TYR A 44 14.37 6.51 -22.65
N VAL A 45 14.09 6.48 -23.95
CA VAL A 45 13.39 7.56 -24.65
C VAL A 45 12.00 7.77 -24.06
N PHE A 46 11.25 6.69 -23.82
CA PHE A 46 9.96 6.74 -23.15
C PHE A 46 10.07 7.39 -21.77
N GLY A 47 11.01 6.93 -20.94
CA GLY A 47 11.24 7.49 -19.61
C GLY A 47 11.68 8.95 -19.60
N LEU A 48 12.47 9.38 -20.58
CA LEU A 48 12.85 10.79 -20.75
C LEU A 48 11.61 11.66 -21.00
N PHE A 49 10.76 11.27 -21.95
CA PHE A 49 9.60 12.08 -22.32
C PHE A 49 8.49 12.10 -21.25
N THR A 50 8.26 11.00 -20.53
CA THR A 50 7.37 11.01 -19.36
C THR A 50 7.92 11.90 -18.25
N THR A 51 9.24 11.91 -18.03
CA THR A 51 9.90 12.79 -17.06
C THR A 51 9.75 14.27 -17.42
N ILE A 52 9.96 14.63 -18.70
CA ILE A 52 9.74 16.00 -19.17
C ILE A 52 8.28 16.42 -18.95
N SER A 53 7.34 15.55 -19.30
CA SER A 53 5.91 15.82 -19.15
C SER A 53 5.52 16.11 -17.69
N ILE A 54 5.89 15.25 -16.74
CA ILE A 54 5.55 15.45 -15.33
C ILE A 54 6.25 16.69 -14.73
N ILE A 55 7.48 16.99 -15.15
CA ILE A 55 8.20 18.21 -14.71
C ILE A 55 7.50 19.47 -15.24
N CYS A 56 7.05 19.48 -16.49
CA CYS A 56 6.29 20.61 -17.04
C CYS A 56 4.98 20.83 -16.28
N LEU A 57 4.29 19.75 -15.88
CA LEU A 57 3.07 19.86 -15.06
C LEU A 57 3.39 20.40 -13.66
N ALA A 58 4.41 19.87 -13.00
CA ALA A 58 4.83 20.34 -11.67
C ALA A 58 5.27 21.81 -11.69
N TYR A 59 5.93 22.24 -12.78
CA TYR A 59 6.27 23.65 -12.98
C TYR A 59 5.00 24.51 -13.10
N ALA A 60 4.01 24.08 -13.87
CA ALA A 60 2.74 24.81 -14.03
C ALA A 60 2.02 25.00 -12.68
N PHE A 61 2.06 24.00 -11.79
CA PHE A 61 1.59 24.16 -10.41
C PHE A 61 2.44 25.13 -9.59
N ALA A 62 3.77 25.03 -9.69
CA ALA A 62 4.68 25.85 -8.90
C ALA A 62 4.54 27.36 -9.17
N VAL A 63 4.14 27.73 -10.39
CA VAL A 63 3.93 29.13 -10.82
C VAL A 63 2.45 29.54 -10.91
N ASP A 64 1.53 28.67 -10.47
CA ASP A 64 0.08 28.89 -10.53
C ASP A 64 -0.42 29.26 -11.95
N ASP A 65 -0.01 28.50 -12.96
CA ASP A 65 -0.49 28.71 -14.33
C ASP A 65 -1.97 28.30 -14.47
N PHE A 66 -2.87 29.19 -14.05
CA PHE A 66 -4.32 29.00 -14.10
C PHE A 66 -4.91 28.95 -15.51
N SER A 67 -4.10 29.09 -16.56
CA SER A 67 -4.57 28.81 -17.92
C SER A 67 -4.64 27.31 -18.22
N VAL A 68 -4.06 26.45 -17.37
CA VAL A 68 -4.27 25.00 -17.35
C VAL A 68 -5.42 24.67 -16.42
N ALA A 69 -6.46 23.99 -16.94
CA ALA A 69 -7.68 23.64 -16.19
C ALA A 69 -7.35 22.86 -14.91
N TYR A 70 -6.47 21.87 -15.01
CA TYR A 70 -6.06 21.05 -13.86
C TYR A 70 -5.42 21.88 -12.74
N VAL A 71 -4.52 22.82 -13.08
CA VAL A 71 -3.88 23.71 -12.10
C VAL A 71 -4.92 24.62 -11.44
N ALA A 72 -5.81 25.21 -12.23
CA ALA A 72 -6.86 26.07 -11.72
C ALA A 72 -7.87 25.36 -10.79
N HIS A 73 -8.10 24.06 -10.99
CA HIS A 73 -8.99 23.29 -10.12
C HIS A 73 -8.34 22.78 -8.83
N HIS A 74 -7.00 22.81 -8.73
CA HIS A 74 -6.26 22.15 -7.65
C HIS A 74 -5.12 22.98 -7.02
N SER A 75 -4.96 24.25 -7.40
CA SER A 75 -3.99 25.18 -6.83
C SER A 75 -4.63 26.53 -6.48
N ASN A 76 -3.93 27.34 -5.72
CA ASN A 76 -4.27 28.73 -5.39
C ASN A 76 -2.97 29.49 -5.07
N SER A 77 -2.90 30.79 -5.34
CA SER A 77 -1.67 31.57 -5.08
C SER A 77 -1.22 31.54 -3.60
N GLN A 78 -2.16 31.43 -2.66
CA GLN A 78 -1.89 31.35 -1.22
C GLN A 78 -1.48 29.94 -0.75
N LEU A 79 -1.64 28.91 -1.59
CA LEU A 79 -1.28 27.54 -1.24
C LEU A 79 0.25 27.44 -1.04
N PRO A 80 0.74 26.85 0.07
CA PRO A 80 2.17 26.62 0.25
C PRO A 80 2.81 25.82 -0.90
N ILE A 81 4.03 26.20 -1.29
CA ILE A 81 4.72 25.64 -2.48
C ILE A 81 4.86 24.11 -2.45
N PHE A 82 5.05 23.52 -1.27
CA PHE A 82 5.16 22.06 -1.14
C PHE A 82 3.86 21.36 -1.54
N PHE A 83 2.71 21.95 -1.21
CA PHE A 83 1.40 21.42 -1.60
C PHE A 83 1.05 21.76 -3.05
N LYS A 84 1.54 22.87 -3.60
CA LYS A 84 1.46 23.12 -5.06
C LYS A 84 2.17 22.02 -5.84
N ILE A 85 3.40 21.68 -5.47
CA ILE A 85 4.14 20.59 -6.12
C ILE A 85 3.41 19.25 -5.92
N ALA A 86 2.92 18.96 -4.71
CA ALA A 86 2.19 17.72 -4.45
C ALA A 86 0.84 17.63 -5.17
N ALA A 87 0.20 18.78 -5.46
CA ALA A 87 -1.02 18.86 -6.24
C ALA A 87 -0.85 18.31 -7.68
N THR A 88 0.39 18.22 -8.17
CA THR A 88 0.74 17.52 -9.42
C THR A 88 0.18 16.09 -9.47
N TRP A 89 -0.01 15.42 -8.34
CA TRP A 89 -0.66 14.11 -8.26
C TRP A 89 -1.88 14.07 -7.32
N GLY A 90 -2.38 15.22 -6.88
CA GLY A 90 -3.50 15.32 -5.93
C GLY A 90 -4.88 15.10 -6.56
N GLY A 91 -5.03 15.39 -7.87
CA GLY A 91 -6.27 15.17 -8.62
C GLY A 91 -6.24 13.92 -9.52
N HIS A 92 -7.08 13.88 -10.55
CA HIS A 92 -7.17 12.73 -11.47
C HIS A 92 -6.02 12.69 -12.48
N GLU A 93 -5.96 13.71 -13.31
CA GLU A 93 -5.13 13.80 -14.51
C GLU A 93 -3.66 13.71 -14.16
N GLY A 94 -3.25 14.51 -13.17
CA GLY A 94 -1.89 14.52 -12.66
C GLY A 94 -1.48 13.21 -11.98
N SER A 95 -2.37 12.57 -11.22
CA SER A 95 -2.07 11.27 -10.61
C SER A 95 -1.87 10.16 -11.65
N MET A 96 -2.58 10.22 -12.77
CA MET A 96 -2.44 9.27 -13.88
C MET A 96 -1.16 9.50 -14.66
N LEU A 97 -0.76 10.77 -14.86
CA LEU A 97 0.56 11.10 -15.40
C LEU A 97 1.67 10.63 -14.46
N PHE A 98 1.50 10.80 -13.14
CA PHE A 98 2.44 10.28 -12.14
C PHE A 98 2.50 8.75 -12.15
N TRP A 99 1.36 8.07 -12.31
CA TRP A 99 1.30 6.60 -12.46
C TRP A 99 2.12 6.15 -13.67
N LEU A 100 1.97 6.82 -14.82
CA LEU A 100 2.74 6.54 -16.03
C LEU A 100 4.23 6.82 -15.84
N PHE A 101 4.58 7.92 -15.17
CA PHE A 101 5.96 8.26 -14.82
C PHE A 101 6.57 7.19 -13.91
N ALA A 102 5.87 6.76 -12.86
CA ALA A 102 6.31 5.68 -11.97
C ALA A 102 6.51 4.37 -12.74
N LEU A 103 5.60 4.02 -13.67
CA LEU A 103 5.78 2.86 -14.53
C LEU A 103 7.02 3.00 -15.41
N SER A 104 7.29 4.19 -15.96
CA SER A 104 8.48 4.45 -16.77
C SER A 104 9.79 4.27 -15.99
N ILE A 105 9.83 4.59 -14.69
CA ILE A 105 10.96 4.29 -13.80
C ILE A 105 11.22 2.78 -13.76
N TRP A 106 10.17 1.96 -13.61
CA TRP A 106 10.30 0.50 -13.62
C TRP A 106 10.74 -0.04 -14.98
N VAL A 107 10.25 0.53 -16.09
CA VAL A 107 10.66 0.16 -17.45
C VAL A 107 12.14 0.45 -17.67
N MET A 108 12.61 1.64 -17.28
CA MET A 108 14.03 2.01 -17.36
C MET A 108 14.90 1.15 -16.44
N ALA A 109 14.44 0.89 -15.21
CA ALA A 109 15.14 0.03 -14.28
C ALA A 109 15.27 -1.40 -14.83
N PHE A 110 14.18 -1.95 -15.38
CA PHE A 110 14.23 -3.27 -16.01
C PHE A 110 15.17 -3.28 -17.20
N ALA A 111 15.09 -2.29 -18.10
CA ALA A 111 16.02 -2.17 -19.23
C ALA A 111 17.48 -2.18 -18.76
N TYR A 112 17.80 -1.39 -17.72
CA TYR A 112 19.16 -1.30 -17.17
C TYR A 112 19.66 -2.61 -16.54
N PHE A 113 18.81 -3.32 -15.78
CA PHE A 113 19.20 -4.56 -15.08
C PHE A 113 19.00 -5.85 -15.89
N SER A 114 18.30 -5.79 -17.03
CA SER A 114 18.01 -6.92 -17.92
C SER A 114 19.17 -7.54 -18.71
N PRO A 115 20.39 -6.97 -18.85
CA PRO A 115 21.48 -7.63 -19.59
C PRO A 115 21.89 -9.02 -19.05
N LYS A 116 21.45 -9.38 -17.83
CA LYS A 116 21.69 -10.68 -17.19
C LYS A 116 20.57 -11.70 -17.41
N ILE A 117 19.52 -11.30 -18.13
CA ILE A 117 18.37 -12.11 -18.51
C ILE A 117 18.57 -12.56 -19.96
N ASP A 118 17.97 -13.69 -20.35
CA ASP A 118 17.90 -14.07 -21.75
C ASP A 118 17.42 -12.89 -22.63
N PRO A 119 18.16 -12.51 -23.69
CA PRO A 119 17.83 -11.32 -24.48
C PRO A 119 16.44 -11.37 -25.14
N VAL A 120 15.95 -12.56 -25.50
CA VAL A 120 14.62 -12.73 -26.11
C VAL A 120 13.54 -12.51 -25.07
N ILE A 121 13.69 -13.08 -23.86
CA ILE A 121 12.77 -12.81 -22.75
C ILE A 121 12.81 -11.33 -22.37
N ALA A 122 13.99 -10.75 -22.19
CA ALA A 122 14.14 -9.34 -21.83
C ALA A 122 13.48 -8.40 -22.84
N ALA A 123 13.72 -8.62 -24.14
CA ALA A 123 13.11 -7.82 -25.19
C ALA A 123 11.58 -7.99 -25.24
N ARG A 124 11.05 -9.21 -25.04
CA ARG A 124 9.60 -9.44 -24.94
C ARG A 124 8.99 -8.78 -23.72
N THR A 125 9.65 -8.84 -22.57
CA THR A 125 9.20 -8.18 -21.34
C THR A 125 9.10 -6.67 -21.54
N LEU A 126 10.13 -6.05 -22.13
CA LEU A 126 10.10 -4.63 -22.47
C LEU A 126 9.00 -4.29 -23.49
N GLY A 127 8.75 -5.17 -24.47
CA GLY A 127 7.63 -5.02 -25.40
C GLY A 127 6.26 -5.03 -24.72
N ILE A 128 6.03 -6.01 -23.82
CA ILE A 128 4.78 -6.09 -23.06
C ILE A 128 4.60 -4.90 -22.11
N LEU A 129 5.68 -4.45 -21.45
CA LEU A 129 5.66 -3.21 -20.67
C LEU A 129 5.36 -2.00 -21.55
N GLY A 130 5.92 -1.94 -22.76
CA GLY A 130 5.61 -0.92 -23.77
C GLY A 130 4.12 -0.91 -24.13
N ALA A 131 3.50 -2.08 -24.29
CA ALA A 131 2.06 -2.19 -24.57
C ALA A 131 1.19 -1.68 -23.41
N ILE A 132 1.58 -1.97 -22.15
CA ILE A 132 0.92 -1.42 -20.96
C ILE A 132 1.07 0.11 -20.94
N CYS A 133 2.30 0.62 -21.12
CA CYS A 133 2.58 2.06 -21.17
C CYS A 133 1.79 2.76 -22.27
N PHE A 134 1.69 2.14 -23.45
CA PHE A 134 0.93 2.66 -24.58
C PHE A 134 -0.56 2.78 -24.24
N GLY A 135 -1.14 1.75 -23.60
CA GLY A 135 -2.53 1.78 -23.14
C GLY A 135 -2.80 2.92 -22.15
N PHE A 136 -1.88 3.15 -21.20
CA PHE A 136 -1.99 4.27 -20.27
C PHE A 136 -1.75 5.64 -20.93
N CYS A 137 -0.83 5.76 -21.88
CA CYS A 137 -0.65 6.98 -22.65
C CYS A 137 -1.93 7.34 -23.44
N LEU A 138 -2.55 6.34 -24.07
CA LEU A 138 -3.83 6.50 -24.77
C LEU A 138 -4.92 6.96 -23.78
N PHE A 139 -5.03 6.30 -22.63
CA PHE A 139 -5.97 6.71 -21.60
C PHE A 139 -5.76 8.17 -21.15
N ILE A 140 -4.53 8.58 -20.87
CA ILE A 140 -4.23 9.95 -20.42
C ILE A 140 -4.51 10.97 -21.52
N LEU A 141 -4.08 10.72 -22.76
CA LEU A 141 -4.25 11.66 -23.86
C LEU A 141 -5.73 11.93 -24.19
N PHE A 142 -6.58 10.92 -24.12
CA PHE A 142 -7.98 11.03 -24.53
C PHE A 142 -8.97 11.26 -23.39
N PHE A 143 -8.70 10.73 -22.19
CA PHE A 143 -9.68 10.74 -21.08
C PHE A 143 -9.20 11.54 -19.86
N SER A 144 -7.91 11.81 -19.71
CA SER A 144 -7.36 12.37 -18.46
C SER A 144 -6.18 13.30 -18.72
N ASN A 145 -6.30 14.19 -19.70
CA ASN A 145 -5.21 15.05 -20.14
C ASN A 145 -4.93 16.17 -19.11
N PRO A 146 -3.77 16.19 -18.43
CA PRO A 146 -3.47 17.19 -17.41
C PRO A 146 -3.10 18.57 -17.97
N PHE A 147 -2.94 18.70 -19.29
CA PHE A 147 -2.54 19.94 -19.97
C PHE A 147 -3.70 20.64 -20.68
N GLU A 148 -4.94 20.20 -20.41
CA GLU A 148 -6.14 20.83 -20.96
C GLU A 148 -6.17 22.32 -20.59
N ARG A 149 -6.37 23.17 -21.61
CA ARG A 149 -6.38 24.62 -21.46
C ARG A 149 -7.80 25.06 -21.18
N GLN A 150 -7.96 26.04 -20.30
CA GLN A 150 -9.26 26.65 -20.04
C GLN A 150 -9.31 28.10 -20.52
N PHE A 151 -10.50 28.50 -21.01
CA PHE A 151 -10.81 29.88 -21.36
C PHE A 151 -12.26 30.19 -20.93
N PRO A 152 -12.52 31.33 -20.27
CA PRO A 152 -11.57 32.37 -19.87
C PRO A 152 -10.59 31.90 -18.78
N ILE A 153 -9.40 32.49 -18.76
CA ILE A 153 -8.42 32.21 -17.71
C ILE A 153 -8.94 32.83 -16.40
N VAL A 154 -9.09 32.00 -15.37
CA VAL A 154 -9.49 32.48 -14.04
C VAL A 154 -8.35 33.25 -13.40
N THR A 155 -8.69 34.28 -12.63
CA THR A 155 -7.71 35.07 -11.88
C THR A 155 -7.12 34.30 -10.70
N GLU A 156 -7.90 33.38 -10.13
CA GLU A 156 -7.47 32.52 -9.01
C GLU A 156 -8.01 31.10 -9.12
N GLY A 157 -7.22 30.16 -8.62
CA GLY A 157 -7.58 28.75 -8.58
C GLY A 157 -8.40 28.36 -7.35
N ARG A 158 -9.02 27.17 -7.42
CA ARG A 158 -9.97 26.64 -6.43
C ARG A 158 -9.30 25.99 -5.21
N ASP A 159 -8.00 26.15 -5.06
CA ASP A 159 -7.16 25.54 -4.02
C ASP A 159 -7.13 24.00 -4.07
N LEU A 160 -6.18 23.38 -3.39
CA LEU A 160 -6.15 21.94 -3.20
C LEU A 160 -7.22 21.54 -2.16
N ASN A 161 -7.77 20.32 -2.26
CA ASN A 161 -8.66 19.81 -1.22
C ASN A 161 -7.95 19.89 0.14
N PRO A 162 -8.54 20.54 1.17
CA PRO A 162 -7.89 20.74 2.46
C PRO A 162 -7.33 19.47 3.11
N MET A 163 -8.01 18.33 2.97
CA MET A 163 -7.54 17.06 3.51
C MET A 163 -6.29 16.51 2.81
N LEU A 164 -5.95 17.07 1.65
CA LEU A 164 -4.74 16.74 0.89
C LEU A 164 -3.62 17.76 1.12
N GLN A 165 -3.87 18.84 1.86
CA GLN A 165 -2.85 19.84 2.24
C GLN A 165 -2.04 19.36 3.45
N ASP A 166 -1.51 18.16 3.33
CA ASP A 166 -0.77 17.48 4.40
C ASP A 166 0.44 16.72 3.83
N VAL A 167 1.44 16.49 4.69
CA VAL A 167 2.69 15.80 4.33
C VAL A 167 2.43 14.37 3.84
N GLY A 168 1.32 13.75 4.27
CA GLY A 168 0.83 12.47 3.79
C GLY A 168 0.67 12.43 2.27
N LEU A 169 0.07 13.45 1.64
CA LEU A 169 -0.06 13.53 0.18
C LEU A 169 1.30 13.50 -0.53
N ILE A 170 2.34 14.08 0.09
CA ILE A 170 3.66 14.18 -0.52
C ILE A 170 4.31 12.81 -0.68
N PHE A 171 4.13 11.92 0.31
CA PHE A 171 4.86 10.65 0.37
C PHE A 171 4.01 9.41 0.10
N HIS A 172 2.76 9.37 0.56
CA HIS A 172 1.93 8.18 0.50
C HIS A 172 1.59 7.76 -0.94
N PRO A 173 0.97 8.60 -1.79
CA PRO A 173 0.63 8.23 -3.17
C PRO A 173 1.86 7.81 -4.00
N PRO A 174 3.02 8.51 -3.96
CA PRO A 174 4.21 8.06 -4.67
C PRO A 174 4.66 6.64 -4.34
N LEU A 175 4.67 6.28 -3.05
CA LEU A 175 5.04 4.94 -2.61
C LEU A 175 3.99 3.89 -3.01
N LEU A 176 2.71 4.22 -2.88
CA LEU A 176 1.61 3.36 -3.30
C LEU A 176 1.68 3.06 -4.81
N TYR A 177 1.86 4.10 -5.63
CA TYR A 177 1.96 3.97 -7.08
C TYR A 177 3.20 3.15 -7.49
N LEU A 178 4.38 3.45 -6.94
CA LEU A 178 5.59 2.67 -7.18
C LEU A 178 5.40 1.19 -6.84
N GLY A 179 4.63 0.88 -5.79
CA GLY A 179 4.25 -0.49 -5.43
C GLY A 179 3.33 -1.15 -6.46
N TYR A 180 2.23 -0.49 -6.84
CA TYR A 180 1.28 -0.99 -7.84
C TYR A 180 1.91 -1.24 -9.20
N VAL A 181 2.59 -0.22 -9.75
CA VAL A 181 3.16 -0.29 -11.10
C VAL A 181 4.37 -1.23 -11.17
N GLY A 182 5.07 -1.45 -10.04
CA GLY A 182 6.20 -2.38 -9.99
C GLY A 182 5.80 -3.82 -10.33
N PHE A 183 4.57 -4.23 -9.97
CA PHE A 183 4.07 -5.56 -10.33
C PHE A 183 3.88 -5.75 -11.85
N ALA A 184 3.81 -4.66 -12.65
CA ALA A 184 3.77 -4.75 -14.11
C ALA A 184 5.00 -5.46 -14.69
N VAL A 185 6.17 -5.30 -14.06
CA VAL A 185 7.40 -5.98 -14.48
C VAL A 185 7.28 -7.49 -14.32
N ASN A 186 6.68 -7.95 -13.22
CA ASN A 186 6.46 -9.37 -12.97
C ASN A 186 5.43 -9.96 -13.92
N PHE A 187 4.33 -9.23 -14.14
CA PHE A 187 3.32 -9.58 -15.13
C PHE A 187 3.95 -9.74 -16.53
N ALA A 188 4.73 -8.75 -16.96
CA ALA A 188 5.38 -8.77 -18.27
C ALA A 188 6.45 -9.86 -18.41
N LEU A 189 7.22 -10.15 -17.35
CA LEU A 189 8.16 -11.29 -17.32
C LEU A 189 7.42 -12.62 -17.45
N THR A 190 6.31 -12.78 -16.73
CA THR A 190 5.48 -14.00 -16.78
C THR A 190 4.90 -14.22 -18.17
N VAL A 191 4.29 -13.19 -18.77
CA VAL A 191 3.72 -13.29 -20.12
C VAL A 191 4.83 -13.52 -21.16
N ALA A 192 5.98 -12.87 -21.03
CA ALA A 192 7.14 -13.10 -21.91
C ALA A 192 7.68 -14.54 -21.82
N ALA A 193 7.74 -15.12 -20.62
CA ALA A 193 8.15 -16.51 -20.41
C ALA A 193 7.16 -17.49 -21.04
N LEU A 194 5.85 -17.27 -20.87
CA LEU A 194 4.81 -18.08 -21.51
C LEU A 194 4.91 -18.05 -23.04
N PHE A 195 5.12 -16.88 -23.65
CA PHE A 195 5.35 -16.80 -25.10
C PHE A 195 6.64 -17.50 -25.53
N SER A 196 7.63 -17.61 -24.64
CA SER A 196 8.91 -18.26 -24.91
C SER A 196 8.85 -19.78 -24.70
N GLY A 197 7.73 -20.28 -24.18
CA GLY A 197 7.43 -21.71 -24.10
C GLY A 197 8.02 -22.43 -22.88
N TYR A 198 8.61 -21.69 -21.93
CA TYR A 198 9.16 -22.28 -20.70
C TYR A 198 9.02 -21.33 -19.52
N PHE A 199 8.81 -21.90 -18.33
CA PHE A 199 8.89 -21.20 -17.05
C PHE A 199 9.67 -22.08 -16.07
N ASP A 200 10.86 -21.64 -15.69
CA ASP A 200 11.79 -22.42 -14.88
C ASP A 200 12.25 -21.67 -13.61
N ALA A 201 13.17 -22.28 -12.87
CA ALA A 201 13.74 -21.70 -11.67
C ALA A 201 14.57 -20.42 -11.95
N ALA A 202 15.07 -20.22 -13.18
CA ALA A 202 15.81 -19.01 -13.54
C ALA A 202 14.86 -17.81 -13.69
N VAL A 203 13.72 -18.00 -14.38
CA VAL A 203 12.66 -16.99 -14.48
C VAL A 203 12.14 -16.63 -13.09
N ALA A 204 11.83 -17.62 -12.24
CA ALA A 204 11.42 -17.37 -10.86
C ALA A 204 12.45 -16.53 -10.08
N ARG A 205 13.74 -16.81 -10.27
CA ARG A 205 14.83 -16.05 -9.62
C ARG A 205 14.91 -14.60 -10.10
N TRP A 206 14.70 -14.36 -11.40
CA TRP A 206 14.70 -13.01 -11.97
C TRP A 206 13.51 -12.19 -11.46
N MET A 207 12.33 -12.79 -11.37
CA MET A 207 11.12 -12.12 -10.86
C MET A 207 11.27 -11.66 -9.40
N ARG A 208 11.96 -12.45 -8.57
CA ARG A 208 12.03 -12.22 -7.12
C ARG A 208 12.47 -10.81 -6.73
N LEU A 209 13.44 -10.21 -7.44
CA LEU A 209 13.90 -8.85 -7.15
C LEU A 209 12.79 -7.81 -7.39
N TRP A 210 12.05 -7.97 -8.47
CA TRP A 210 10.97 -7.07 -8.86
C TRP A 210 9.77 -7.20 -7.91
N VAL A 211 9.39 -8.42 -7.53
CA VAL A 211 8.34 -8.64 -6.52
C VAL A 211 8.74 -8.03 -5.17
N LEU A 212 9.98 -8.23 -4.70
CA LEU A 212 10.45 -7.65 -3.44
C LEU A 212 10.44 -6.11 -3.47
N GLY A 213 10.89 -5.50 -4.57
CA GLY A 213 10.86 -4.04 -4.73
C GLY A 213 9.42 -3.49 -4.76
N SER A 214 8.54 -4.14 -5.50
CA SER A 214 7.12 -3.73 -5.57
C SER A 214 6.43 -3.86 -4.22
N TRP A 215 6.63 -4.99 -3.54
CA TRP A 215 6.05 -5.25 -2.22
C TRP A 215 6.63 -4.33 -1.13
N PHE A 216 7.91 -3.95 -1.24
CA PHE A 216 8.53 -2.94 -0.36
C PHE A 216 7.81 -1.60 -0.45
N PHE A 217 7.66 -1.05 -1.65
CA PHE A 217 6.99 0.23 -1.86
C PHE A 217 5.51 0.18 -1.47
N LEU A 218 4.82 -0.91 -1.83
CA LEU A 218 3.41 -1.08 -1.46
C LEU A 218 3.22 -1.20 0.06
N THR A 219 4.11 -1.90 0.77
CA THR A 219 4.05 -2.01 2.23
C THR A 219 4.25 -0.65 2.89
N LEU A 220 5.22 0.15 2.44
CA LEU A 220 5.42 1.51 2.94
C LEU A 220 4.26 2.44 2.59
N GLY A 221 3.71 2.33 1.39
CA GLY A 221 2.52 3.06 0.95
C GLY A 221 1.33 2.81 1.87
N ILE A 222 0.94 1.54 2.05
CA ILE A 222 -0.18 1.15 2.93
C ILE A 222 0.06 1.60 4.38
N MET A 223 1.27 1.39 4.89
CA MET A 223 1.64 1.80 6.25
C MET A 223 1.54 3.32 6.45
N LEU A 224 2.08 4.11 5.52
CA LEU A 224 1.99 5.57 5.59
C LEU A 224 0.55 6.07 5.40
N GLY A 225 -0.25 5.41 4.57
CA GLY A 225 -1.67 5.72 4.43
C GLY A 225 -2.43 5.49 5.73
N SER A 226 -2.18 4.37 6.40
CA SER A 226 -2.74 4.07 7.73
C SER A 226 -2.30 5.07 8.80
N TRP A 227 -1.04 5.50 8.79
CA TRP A 227 -0.53 6.52 9.69
C TRP A 227 -1.17 7.89 9.44
N TRP A 228 -1.28 8.29 8.17
CA TRP A 228 -1.92 9.53 7.76
C TRP A 228 -3.40 9.56 8.13
N ALA A 229 -4.15 8.52 7.78
CA ALA A 229 -5.56 8.38 8.12
C ALA A 229 -5.83 8.46 9.63
N TYR A 230 -4.89 7.95 10.45
CA TYR A 230 -5.02 7.97 11.91
C TYR A 230 -5.06 9.38 12.50
N TYR A 231 -4.26 10.32 11.99
CA TYR A 231 -4.28 11.70 12.49
C TYR A 231 -5.19 12.61 11.68
N GLU A 232 -5.23 12.49 10.36
CA GLU A 232 -5.97 13.42 9.50
C GLU A 232 -7.49 13.26 9.62
N LEU A 233 -8.01 12.03 9.73
CA LEU A 233 -9.45 11.79 9.69
C LEU A 233 -10.17 12.01 11.03
N GLY A 234 -9.46 12.23 12.13
CA GLY A 234 -10.08 12.62 13.40
C GLY A 234 -10.98 11.56 14.08
N TRP A 235 -10.93 10.28 13.68
CA TRP A 235 -11.75 9.21 14.29
C TRP A 235 -10.96 8.28 15.21
N GLY A 236 -9.65 8.46 15.33
CA GLY A 236 -8.79 7.71 16.25
C GLY A 236 -8.57 6.24 15.90
N GLY A 237 -8.72 5.84 14.64
CA GLY A 237 -8.38 4.49 14.18
C GLY A 237 -7.51 4.51 12.92
N TRP A 238 -7.02 3.33 12.54
CA TRP A 238 -5.90 3.18 11.60
C TRP A 238 -6.25 2.42 10.31
N TRP A 239 -7.45 1.83 10.23
CA TRP A 239 -7.98 1.11 9.08
C TRP A 239 -9.51 0.99 9.18
N PHE A 240 -10.23 1.44 8.16
CA PHE A 240 -11.69 1.49 8.14
C PHE A 240 -12.34 0.35 7.34
N TRP A 241 -11.54 -0.45 6.61
CA TRP A 241 -12.03 -1.42 5.62
C TRP A 241 -12.80 -0.76 4.47
N ASP A 242 -12.42 0.46 4.11
CA ASP A 242 -13.06 1.16 3.00
C ASP A 242 -12.58 0.59 1.63
N PRO A 243 -13.34 0.80 0.54
CA PRO A 243 -12.97 0.26 -0.78
C PRO A 243 -11.57 0.65 -1.28
N VAL A 244 -11.07 1.85 -0.95
CA VAL A 244 -9.75 2.34 -1.39
C VAL A 244 -8.63 1.68 -0.58
N GLU A 245 -8.78 1.58 0.74
CA GLU A 245 -7.89 0.77 1.59
C GLU A 245 -7.85 -0.68 1.10
N ASN A 246 -9.03 -1.29 0.88
CA ASN A 246 -9.16 -2.68 0.43
C ASN A 246 -8.51 -2.90 -0.94
N ALA A 247 -8.65 -1.95 -1.85
CA ALA A 247 -8.02 -1.99 -3.18
C ALA A 247 -6.49 -2.13 -3.08
N SER A 248 -5.85 -1.51 -2.09
CA SER A 248 -4.41 -1.65 -1.85
C SER A 248 -4.00 -2.98 -1.23
N LEU A 249 -4.88 -3.56 -0.42
CA LEU A 249 -4.64 -4.83 0.27
C LEU A 249 -4.66 -6.03 -0.68
N LEU A 250 -5.50 -6.00 -1.73
CA LEU A 250 -5.62 -7.08 -2.73
C LEU A 250 -4.28 -7.46 -3.40
N PRO A 251 -3.56 -6.54 -4.08
CA PRO A 251 -2.26 -6.85 -4.65
C PRO A 251 -1.19 -7.08 -3.58
N TRP A 252 -1.32 -6.53 -2.38
CA TRP A 252 -0.38 -6.79 -1.29
C TRP A 252 -0.42 -8.26 -0.83
N LEU A 253 -1.62 -8.82 -0.65
CA LEU A 253 -1.82 -10.22 -0.24
C LEU A 253 -1.34 -11.21 -1.30
N LEU A 254 -1.67 -10.97 -2.57
CA LEU A 254 -1.19 -11.84 -3.66
C LEU A 254 0.29 -11.65 -3.98
N GLY A 255 0.82 -10.44 -3.84
CA GLY A 255 2.26 -10.19 -3.91
C GLY A 255 3.01 -10.96 -2.82
N LEU A 256 2.45 -11.05 -1.62
CA LEU A 256 3.01 -11.87 -0.53
C LEU A 256 2.94 -13.37 -0.88
N ALA A 257 1.82 -13.86 -1.41
CA ALA A 257 1.68 -15.24 -1.89
C ALA A 257 2.68 -15.55 -3.02
N LEU A 258 2.87 -14.61 -3.94
CA LEU A 258 3.84 -14.69 -5.04
C LEU A 258 5.27 -14.80 -4.51
N LEU A 259 5.68 -13.98 -3.53
CA LEU A 259 7.01 -14.06 -2.91
C LEU A 259 7.28 -15.45 -2.33
N HIS A 260 6.29 -16.03 -1.64
CA HIS A 260 6.40 -17.35 -1.02
C HIS A 260 6.40 -18.47 -2.08
N SER A 261 5.53 -18.37 -3.09
CA SER A 261 5.49 -19.29 -4.23
C SER A 261 6.82 -19.29 -4.99
N LEU A 262 7.38 -18.12 -5.29
CA LEU A 262 8.68 -17.96 -5.93
C LEU A 262 9.82 -18.60 -5.15
N SER A 263 9.80 -18.51 -3.81
CA SER A 263 10.81 -19.17 -2.99
C SER A 263 10.79 -20.69 -3.13
N VAL A 264 9.62 -21.29 -3.33
CA VAL A 264 9.49 -22.74 -3.56
C VAL A 264 9.86 -23.09 -5.00
N SER A 265 9.36 -22.33 -5.98
CA SER A 265 9.68 -22.54 -7.40
C SER A 265 11.20 -22.42 -7.67
N GLU A 266 11.88 -21.44 -7.06
CA GLU A 266 13.34 -21.26 -7.20
C GLU A 266 14.15 -22.42 -6.58
N GLN A 267 13.70 -22.97 -5.45
CA GLN A 267 14.49 -23.93 -4.66
C GLN A 267 14.17 -25.40 -4.96
N ARG A 268 12.94 -25.68 -5.40
CA ARG A 268 12.39 -27.04 -5.54
C ARG A 268 11.85 -27.34 -6.93
N GLY A 269 11.69 -26.32 -7.79
CA GLY A 269 11.18 -26.50 -9.14
C GLY A 269 9.71 -26.94 -9.22
N ILE A 270 8.91 -26.61 -8.19
CA ILE A 270 7.47 -26.90 -8.12
C ILE A 270 6.65 -25.59 -8.00
N TYR A 271 5.32 -25.70 -8.10
CA TYR A 271 4.36 -24.58 -7.97
C TYR A 271 4.44 -23.49 -9.04
N TYR A 272 4.96 -23.81 -10.23
CA TYR A 272 5.03 -22.85 -11.32
C TYR A 272 3.65 -22.30 -11.74
N TYR A 273 2.59 -23.12 -11.75
CA TYR A 273 1.21 -22.66 -12.00
C TYR A 273 0.76 -21.57 -11.03
N TRP A 274 0.96 -21.79 -9.72
CA TRP A 274 0.64 -20.81 -8.68
C TRP A 274 1.45 -19.52 -8.85
N THR A 275 2.74 -19.65 -9.12
CA THR A 275 3.62 -18.50 -9.35
C THR A 275 3.17 -17.66 -10.55
N ILE A 276 2.81 -18.31 -11.66
CA ILE A 276 2.30 -17.64 -12.86
C ILE A 276 0.98 -16.92 -12.55
N LEU A 277 0.00 -17.62 -11.97
CA LEU A 277 -1.31 -17.03 -11.67
C LEU A 277 -1.20 -15.87 -10.67
N PHE A 278 -0.44 -16.02 -9.58
CA PHE A 278 -0.22 -14.94 -8.62
C PHE A 278 0.45 -13.73 -9.28
N SER A 279 1.43 -13.94 -10.18
CA SER A 279 2.04 -12.84 -10.93
C SER A 279 1.03 -12.07 -11.78
N LEU A 280 0.19 -12.80 -12.52
CA LEU A 280 -0.84 -12.21 -13.37
C LEU A 280 -1.89 -11.44 -12.56
N PHE A 281 -2.45 -12.07 -11.53
CA PHE A 281 -3.50 -11.47 -10.71
C PHE A 281 -3.00 -10.31 -9.85
N THR A 282 -1.75 -10.34 -9.35
CA THR A 282 -1.23 -9.24 -8.51
C THR A 282 -1.20 -7.91 -9.26
N PHE A 283 -0.70 -7.90 -10.50
CA PHE A 283 -0.73 -6.68 -11.31
C PHE A 283 -2.16 -6.31 -11.70
N ALA A 284 -2.98 -7.29 -12.07
CA ALA A 284 -4.36 -7.04 -12.44
C ALA A 284 -5.17 -6.40 -11.29
N PHE A 285 -4.97 -6.82 -10.04
CA PHE A 285 -5.61 -6.18 -8.89
C PHE A 285 -5.07 -4.77 -8.60
N SER A 286 -3.82 -4.48 -8.98
CA SER A 286 -3.29 -3.10 -8.92
C SER A 286 -4.01 -2.18 -9.92
N LEU A 287 -4.28 -2.69 -11.13
CA LEU A 287 -5.10 -1.98 -12.14
C LEU A 287 -6.56 -1.84 -11.69
N LEU A 288 -7.14 -2.90 -11.14
CA LEU A 288 -8.48 -2.88 -10.59
C LEU A 288 -8.59 -1.87 -9.44
N GLY A 289 -7.59 -1.77 -8.58
CA GLY A 289 -7.53 -0.76 -7.53
C GLY A 289 -7.51 0.67 -8.09
N THR A 290 -6.81 0.88 -9.21
CA THR A 290 -6.84 2.18 -9.92
C THR A 290 -8.25 2.51 -10.42
N PHE A 291 -8.99 1.52 -10.91
CA PHE A 291 -10.41 1.68 -11.28
C PHE A 291 -11.30 1.99 -10.07
N ILE A 292 -11.12 1.29 -8.94
CA ILE A 292 -11.95 1.48 -7.72
C ILE A 292 -11.84 2.92 -7.23
N VAL A 293 -10.62 3.45 -7.14
CA VAL A 293 -10.37 4.80 -6.57
C VAL A 293 -10.91 5.91 -7.47
N ARG A 294 -11.11 5.65 -8.77
CA ARG A 294 -11.30 6.70 -9.79
C ARG A 294 -12.67 6.67 -10.48
N SER A 295 -13.36 5.53 -10.47
CA SER A 295 -14.64 5.34 -11.15
C SER A 295 -15.83 5.99 -10.44
N GLY A 296 -15.73 6.24 -9.14
CA GLY A 296 -16.83 6.72 -8.32
C GLY A 296 -18.00 5.74 -8.12
N ILE A 297 -17.83 4.49 -8.57
CA ILE A 297 -18.87 3.46 -8.46
C ILE A 297 -19.02 2.97 -7.01
N LEU A 298 -17.93 2.98 -6.24
CA LEU A 298 -17.91 2.64 -4.83
C LEU A 298 -17.74 3.92 -4.00
N THR A 299 -18.58 4.10 -2.97
CA THR A 299 -18.45 5.22 -2.04
C THR A 299 -17.24 5.01 -1.14
N SER A 300 -16.36 6.01 -1.06
CA SER A 300 -15.18 5.98 -0.19
C SER A 300 -14.84 7.39 0.29
N VAL A 301 -14.37 7.48 1.53
CA VAL A 301 -13.82 8.71 2.14
C VAL A 301 -12.45 9.08 1.57
N HIS A 302 -11.77 8.13 0.91
CA HIS A 302 -10.46 8.30 0.29
C HIS A 302 -10.52 8.54 -1.22
N ALA A 303 -11.73 8.69 -1.79
CA ALA A 303 -11.93 8.97 -3.21
C ALA A 303 -12.22 10.47 -3.44
N PHE A 304 -11.19 11.23 -3.83
CA PHE A 304 -11.29 12.69 -4.03
C PHE A 304 -11.60 13.11 -5.46
N ALA A 305 -11.54 12.15 -6.36
CA ALA A 305 -11.64 12.38 -7.78
C ALA A 305 -12.45 11.20 -8.32
N MET A 306 -13.66 11.47 -8.81
CA MET A 306 -14.58 10.45 -9.32
C MET A 306 -15.08 10.85 -10.71
N ASP A 307 -14.96 9.95 -11.69
CA ASP A 307 -15.46 10.15 -13.05
C ASP A 307 -15.82 8.78 -13.67
N SER A 308 -17.08 8.60 -14.04
CA SER A 308 -17.60 7.33 -14.56
C SER A 308 -17.03 6.97 -15.94
N GLU A 309 -16.80 7.96 -16.80
CA GLU A 309 -16.28 7.73 -18.16
C GLU A 309 -14.84 7.23 -18.09
N ARG A 310 -14.02 7.88 -17.26
CA ARG A 310 -12.65 7.46 -16.98
C ARG A 310 -12.60 6.08 -16.32
N GLY A 311 -13.54 5.81 -15.41
CA GLY A 311 -13.71 4.49 -14.80
C GLY A 311 -13.92 3.39 -15.84
N ILE A 312 -14.83 3.59 -16.80
CA ILE A 312 -15.10 2.62 -17.86
C ILE A 312 -13.84 2.36 -18.72
N ALA A 313 -13.11 3.41 -19.10
CA ALA A 313 -11.89 3.26 -19.89
C ALA A 313 -10.81 2.42 -19.16
N LEU A 314 -10.62 2.65 -17.85
CA LEU A 314 -9.72 1.83 -17.02
C LEU A 314 -10.19 0.37 -16.90
N LEU A 315 -11.51 0.16 -16.81
CA LEU A 315 -12.09 -1.17 -16.74
C LEU A 315 -11.89 -1.95 -18.06
N ILE A 316 -12.05 -1.28 -19.20
CA ILE A 316 -11.74 -1.85 -20.53
C ILE A 316 -10.26 -2.23 -20.60
N LEU A 317 -9.36 -1.34 -20.18
CA LEU A 317 -7.92 -1.62 -20.14
C LEU A 317 -7.59 -2.82 -19.25
N PHE A 318 -8.23 -2.90 -18.07
CA PHE A 318 -8.11 -4.04 -17.16
C PHE A 318 -8.54 -5.34 -17.84
N PHE A 319 -9.74 -5.39 -18.44
CA PHE A 319 -10.23 -6.60 -19.10
C PHE A 319 -9.37 -6.99 -20.29
N LEU A 320 -8.93 -6.04 -21.11
CA LEU A 320 -8.06 -6.29 -22.25
C LEU A 320 -6.75 -6.95 -21.80
N LEU A 321 -6.09 -6.41 -20.78
CA LEU A 321 -4.84 -6.98 -20.25
C LEU A 321 -5.06 -8.33 -19.56
N MET A 322 -6.10 -8.44 -18.74
CA MET A 322 -6.40 -9.65 -17.97
C MET A 322 -6.79 -10.82 -18.87
N VAL A 323 -7.77 -10.61 -19.75
CA VAL A 323 -8.25 -11.65 -20.67
C VAL A 323 -7.11 -12.09 -21.58
N SER A 324 -6.35 -11.15 -22.16
CA SER A 324 -5.20 -11.50 -23.01
C SER A 324 -4.17 -12.35 -22.26
N ALA A 325 -3.80 -11.97 -21.04
CA ALA A 325 -2.82 -12.71 -20.25
C ALA A 325 -3.31 -14.10 -19.84
N LEU A 326 -4.58 -14.23 -19.45
CA LEU A 326 -5.19 -15.52 -19.10
C LEU A 326 -5.37 -16.42 -20.34
N THR A 327 -5.67 -15.85 -21.51
CA THR A 327 -5.69 -16.59 -22.78
C THR A 327 -4.28 -17.10 -23.13
N VAL A 328 -3.24 -16.26 -22.99
CA VAL A 328 -1.85 -16.70 -23.18
C VAL A 328 -1.49 -17.81 -22.19
N PHE A 329 -1.86 -17.67 -20.92
CA PHE A 329 -1.68 -18.73 -19.92
C PHE A 329 -2.37 -20.03 -20.35
N ALA A 330 -3.65 -19.99 -20.69
CA ALA A 330 -4.42 -21.18 -21.07
C ALA A 330 -3.85 -21.89 -22.30
N LEU A 331 -3.34 -21.14 -23.28
CA LEU A 331 -2.87 -21.69 -24.57
C LEU A 331 -1.38 -22.04 -24.59
N LYS A 332 -0.55 -21.41 -23.76
CA LYS A 332 0.92 -21.51 -23.85
C LYS A 332 1.58 -22.10 -22.61
N VAL A 333 0.84 -22.34 -21.52
CA VAL A 333 1.44 -22.96 -20.34
C VAL A 333 1.93 -24.37 -20.70
N ASN A 334 3.25 -24.53 -20.68
CA ASN A 334 3.90 -25.82 -20.87
C ASN A 334 4.96 -25.95 -19.77
N ILE A 335 4.55 -26.54 -18.66
CA ILE A 335 5.40 -26.73 -17.48
C ILE A 335 5.78 -28.20 -17.43
N GLN A 336 7.08 -28.50 -17.49
CA GLN A 336 7.56 -29.85 -17.25
C GLN A 336 7.20 -30.27 -15.81
N SER A 337 6.54 -31.41 -15.67
CA SER A 337 6.20 -31.98 -14.37
C SER A 337 7.49 -32.34 -13.62
N SER A 338 7.74 -31.65 -12.51
CA SER A 338 8.83 -31.99 -11.61
C SER A 338 8.46 -33.25 -10.82
N ALA A 339 9.25 -34.33 -10.95
CA ALA A 339 9.11 -35.57 -10.18
C ALA A 339 9.55 -35.45 -8.70
N VAL A 340 9.19 -34.34 -8.04
CA VAL A 340 9.55 -34.11 -6.63
C VAL A 340 8.48 -34.71 -5.73
N HIS A 341 8.79 -35.85 -5.12
CA HIS A 341 7.98 -36.45 -4.06
C HIS A 341 8.26 -35.78 -2.71
N PHE A 342 7.20 -35.42 -1.99
CA PHE A 342 7.27 -34.87 -0.62
C PHE A 342 6.12 -35.42 0.24
N SER A 343 6.32 -35.50 1.56
CA SER A 343 5.29 -35.99 2.48
C SER A 343 4.13 -34.99 2.64
N LEU A 344 2.94 -35.51 2.98
CA LEU A 344 1.75 -34.70 3.27
C LEU A 344 2.04 -33.60 4.30
N ILE A 345 2.81 -33.92 5.33
CA ILE A 345 3.29 -32.92 6.30
C ILE A 345 4.77 -32.65 6.00
N SER A 346 5.02 -31.59 5.24
CA SER A 346 6.36 -31.12 4.85
C SER A 346 6.37 -29.60 4.75
N LYS A 347 7.55 -29.00 4.66
CA LYS A 347 7.66 -27.56 4.43
C LYS A 347 7.02 -27.13 3.11
N GLU A 348 7.11 -27.96 2.07
CA GLU A 348 6.42 -27.77 0.79
C GLU A 348 4.91 -27.61 0.99
N THR A 349 4.26 -28.60 1.64
CA THR A 349 2.80 -28.55 1.87
C THR A 349 2.39 -27.39 2.76
N LEU A 350 3.18 -27.04 3.78
CA LEU A 350 2.86 -25.92 4.66
C LEU A 350 2.98 -24.56 3.94
N MET A 351 3.94 -24.42 3.02
CA MET A 351 4.04 -23.24 2.14
C MET A 351 2.85 -23.16 1.17
N LEU A 352 2.38 -24.29 0.66
CA LEU A 352 1.16 -24.34 -0.15
C LEU A 352 -0.07 -23.92 0.67
N LEU A 353 -0.22 -24.41 1.90
CA LEU A 353 -1.31 -24.02 2.79
C LEU A 353 -1.29 -22.51 3.07
N ALA A 354 -0.11 -21.91 3.28
CA ALA A 354 0.03 -20.47 3.43
C ALA A 354 -0.43 -19.71 2.17
N ASN A 355 -0.06 -20.19 0.97
CA ASN A 355 -0.50 -19.59 -0.29
C ASN A 355 -2.03 -19.69 -0.48
N VAL A 356 -2.63 -20.83 -0.12
CA VAL A 356 -4.10 -21.00 -0.12
C VAL A 356 -4.73 -20.00 0.84
N LEU A 357 -4.18 -19.84 2.05
CA LEU A 357 -4.66 -18.88 3.04
C LEU A 357 -4.65 -17.44 2.52
N PHE A 358 -3.55 -17.00 1.88
CA PHE A 358 -3.48 -15.68 1.25
C PHE A 358 -4.46 -15.52 0.08
N THR A 359 -4.70 -16.59 -0.67
CA THR A 359 -5.70 -16.59 -1.75
C THR A 359 -7.12 -16.41 -1.19
N VAL A 360 -7.46 -17.17 -0.14
CA VAL A 360 -8.76 -17.03 0.56
C VAL A 360 -8.91 -15.62 1.11
N ALA A 361 -7.89 -15.07 1.79
CA ALA A 361 -7.92 -13.70 2.28
C ALA A 361 -8.17 -12.68 1.16
N THR A 362 -7.49 -12.82 0.03
CA THR A 362 -7.67 -11.93 -1.14
C THR A 362 -9.08 -12.02 -1.70
N VAL A 363 -9.59 -13.25 -1.90
CA VAL A 363 -10.94 -13.48 -2.43
C VAL A 363 -12.00 -12.93 -1.47
N SER A 364 -11.82 -13.07 -0.15
CA SER A 364 -12.73 -12.50 0.84
C SER A 364 -12.75 -10.97 0.80
N VAL A 365 -11.59 -10.31 0.65
CA VAL A 365 -11.54 -8.84 0.48
C VAL A 365 -12.22 -8.42 -0.81
N PHE A 366 -11.94 -9.14 -1.90
CA PHE A 366 -12.52 -8.85 -3.21
C PHE A 366 -14.04 -8.97 -3.18
N ILE A 367 -14.58 -10.08 -2.65
CA ILE A 367 -16.02 -10.29 -2.51
C ILE A 367 -16.61 -9.21 -1.61
N GLY A 368 -16.06 -8.97 -0.41
CA GLY A 368 -16.59 -7.96 0.50
C GLY A 368 -16.65 -6.55 -0.11
N THR A 369 -15.65 -6.19 -0.91
CA THR A 369 -15.56 -4.86 -1.56
C THR A 369 -16.52 -4.71 -2.72
N PHE A 370 -16.68 -5.75 -3.56
CA PHE A 370 -17.54 -5.68 -4.76
C PHE A 370 -18.98 -6.12 -4.52
N TYR A 371 -19.29 -6.75 -3.39
CA TYR A 371 -20.63 -7.22 -3.07
C TYR A 371 -21.68 -6.10 -3.06
N PRO A 372 -21.44 -4.91 -2.45
CA PRO A 372 -22.34 -3.77 -2.56
C PRO A 372 -22.68 -3.37 -4.00
N MET A 373 -21.66 -3.29 -4.86
CA MET A 373 -21.82 -2.94 -6.27
C MET A 373 -22.67 -3.97 -7.00
N LEU A 374 -22.37 -5.27 -6.83
CA LEU A 374 -23.15 -6.34 -7.45
C LEU A 374 -24.61 -6.35 -6.98
N PHE A 375 -24.85 -6.12 -5.69
CA PHE A 375 -26.19 -6.08 -5.12
C PHE A 375 -27.03 -4.93 -5.70
N SER A 376 -26.40 -3.76 -5.86
CA SER A 376 -27.01 -2.59 -6.51
C SER A 376 -27.30 -2.84 -8.00
N LEU A 377 -26.35 -3.41 -8.74
CA LEU A 377 -26.53 -3.75 -10.16
C LEU A 377 -27.63 -4.78 -10.41
N LEU A 378 -27.90 -5.66 -9.45
CA LEU A 378 -29.02 -6.62 -9.51
C LEU A 378 -30.38 -6.00 -9.16
N GLY A 379 -30.45 -4.68 -8.93
CA GLY A 379 -31.69 -3.98 -8.60
C GLY A 379 -32.22 -4.30 -7.18
N ARG A 380 -31.39 -4.83 -6.29
CA ARG A 380 -31.81 -5.26 -4.94
C ARG A 380 -31.68 -4.18 -3.86
N GLY A 381 -31.30 -2.97 -4.25
CA GLY A 381 -31.06 -1.83 -3.35
C GLY A 381 -29.58 -1.58 -3.07
N ALA A 382 -29.29 -0.73 -2.09
CA ALA A 382 -27.93 -0.41 -1.66
C ALA A 382 -27.64 -1.06 -0.30
N ILE A 383 -26.48 -1.70 -0.18
CA ILE A 383 -25.98 -2.27 1.08
C ILE A 383 -24.58 -1.72 1.34
N SER A 384 -24.13 -1.76 2.59
CA SER A 384 -22.76 -1.45 2.97
C SER A 384 -22.13 -2.65 3.65
N VAL A 385 -20.88 -2.96 3.28
CA VAL A 385 -20.07 -4.00 3.90
C VAL A 385 -18.90 -3.33 4.59
N GLY A 386 -18.92 -3.29 5.92
CA GLY A 386 -17.89 -2.65 6.73
C GLY A 386 -17.13 -3.62 7.63
N ALA A 387 -16.40 -3.06 8.60
CA ALA A 387 -15.51 -3.78 9.51
C ALA A 387 -16.08 -5.08 10.13
N PRO A 388 -17.38 -5.20 10.52
CA PRO A 388 -17.89 -6.45 11.07
C PRO A 388 -17.74 -7.68 10.16
N TYR A 389 -17.93 -7.51 8.85
CA TYR A 389 -17.74 -8.59 7.86
C TYR A 389 -16.27 -9.00 7.78
N PHE A 390 -15.40 -8.00 7.57
CA PHE A 390 -13.98 -8.26 7.37
C PHE A 390 -13.33 -8.80 8.63
N ASN A 391 -13.61 -8.24 9.81
CA ASN A 391 -13.04 -8.72 11.08
C ASN A 391 -13.45 -10.17 11.37
N ARG A 392 -14.71 -10.55 11.10
CA ARG A 392 -15.17 -11.94 11.29
C ARG A 392 -14.39 -12.94 10.44
N ILE A 393 -13.95 -12.54 9.24
CA ILE A 393 -13.18 -13.38 8.32
C ILE A 393 -11.68 -13.29 8.61
N PHE A 394 -11.14 -12.09 8.84
CA PHE A 394 -9.71 -11.86 8.98
C PHE A 394 -9.12 -12.33 10.30
N LEU A 395 -9.87 -12.24 11.41
CA LEU A 395 -9.37 -12.75 12.69
C LEU A 395 -8.93 -14.23 12.61
N PRO A 396 -9.79 -15.18 12.16
CA PRO A 396 -9.34 -16.56 12.02
C PRO A 396 -8.24 -16.73 10.97
N LEU A 397 -8.27 -15.99 9.86
CA LEU A 397 -7.21 -16.07 8.84
C LEU A 397 -5.85 -15.61 9.37
N VAL A 398 -5.79 -14.53 10.13
CA VAL A 398 -4.54 -14.02 10.73
C VAL A 398 -4.02 -15.00 11.80
N ALA A 399 -4.90 -15.57 12.62
CA ALA A 399 -4.51 -16.60 13.59
C ALA A 399 -3.91 -17.83 12.89
N LEU A 400 -4.57 -18.31 11.83
CA LEU A 400 -4.06 -19.39 10.99
C LEU A 400 -2.75 -19.02 10.29
N ALA A 401 -2.56 -17.76 9.88
CA ALA A 401 -1.32 -17.29 9.26
C ALA A 401 -0.15 -17.33 10.26
N LEU A 402 -0.35 -16.85 11.50
CA LEU A 402 0.65 -16.91 12.56
C LEU A 402 1.04 -18.35 12.90
N LEU A 403 0.05 -19.24 12.99
CA LEU A 403 0.28 -20.68 13.18
C LEU A 403 1.02 -21.31 12.00
N ALA A 404 0.61 -20.98 10.76
CA ALA A 404 1.26 -21.48 9.55
C ALA A 404 2.72 -21.04 9.48
N MET A 405 3.01 -19.76 9.77
CA MET A 405 4.38 -19.25 9.86
C MET A 405 5.20 -20.06 10.87
N TRP A 406 4.72 -20.19 12.11
CA TRP A 406 5.39 -21.01 13.11
C TRP A 406 5.65 -22.44 12.61
N TRP A 407 4.67 -23.07 11.97
CA TRP A 407 4.76 -24.45 11.51
C TRP A 407 5.78 -24.61 10.38
N VAL A 408 5.75 -23.71 9.39
CA VAL A 408 6.71 -23.65 8.27
C VAL A 408 8.14 -23.53 8.77
N PHE A 409 8.38 -22.65 9.75
CA PHE A 409 9.72 -22.47 10.29
C PHE A 409 10.17 -23.64 11.17
N SER A 410 9.22 -24.36 11.77
CA SER A 410 9.47 -25.57 12.55
C SER A 410 9.68 -26.84 11.71
N ALA A 411 9.43 -26.77 10.40
CA ALA A 411 9.59 -27.88 9.46
C ALA A 411 10.90 -27.80 8.65
N LYS A 412 11.36 -28.95 8.13
CA LYS A 412 12.41 -29.03 7.10
C LYS A 412 11.78 -29.44 5.76
N TRP A 413 12.51 -29.19 4.67
CA TRP A 413 12.14 -29.71 3.36
C TRP A 413 11.99 -31.24 3.41
N GLN A 414 10.98 -31.77 2.70
CA GLN A 414 10.64 -33.20 2.58
C GLN A 414 10.22 -33.95 3.85
N LYS A 415 10.63 -33.54 5.06
CA LYS A 415 10.32 -34.24 6.32
C LYS A 415 10.19 -33.32 7.52
N ILE A 416 9.39 -33.77 8.50
CA ILE A 416 9.31 -33.13 9.82
C ILE A 416 10.59 -33.45 10.62
N ASN A 417 11.06 -32.46 11.39
CA ASN A 417 12.07 -32.68 12.42
C ASN A 417 11.42 -32.55 13.81
N ARG A 418 11.10 -33.69 14.44
CA ARG A 418 10.37 -33.72 15.73
C ARG A 418 11.09 -32.94 16.83
N THR A 419 12.41 -33.02 16.89
CA THR A 419 13.22 -32.26 17.86
C THR A 419 13.12 -30.75 17.66
N LEU A 420 13.20 -30.27 16.41
CA LEU A 420 13.07 -28.86 16.09
C LEU A 420 11.66 -28.35 16.40
N TRP A 421 10.64 -29.14 16.06
CA TRP A 421 9.24 -28.86 16.34
C TRP A 421 9.03 -28.71 17.85
N LEU A 422 9.41 -29.70 18.66
CA LEU A 422 9.30 -29.67 20.13
C LEU A 422 10.02 -28.46 20.75
N LYS A 423 11.28 -28.19 20.33
CA LYS A 423 12.05 -27.04 20.84
C LYS A 423 11.34 -25.71 20.58
N ARG A 424 10.65 -25.57 19.45
CA ARG A 424 9.92 -24.35 19.10
C ARG A 424 8.54 -24.31 19.74
N THR A 425 7.89 -25.46 19.97
CA THR A 425 6.63 -25.52 20.73
C THR A 425 6.81 -25.04 22.17
N ILE A 426 7.92 -25.38 22.82
CA ILE A 426 8.21 -24.95 24.20
C ILE A 426 8.28 -23.41 24.33
N LEU A 427 8.63 -22.69 23.25
CA LEU A 427 8.63 -21.21 23.25
C LEU A 427 7.24 -20.59 23.40
N LEU A 428 6.16 -21.39 23.35
CA LEU A 428 4.80 -20.92 23.62
C LEU A 428 4.62 -20.53 25.10
N PHE A 429 5.24 -21.24 26.05
CA PHE A 429 5.10 -20.92 27.48
C PHE A 429 5.60 -19.52 27.85
N PRO A 430 6.83 -19.10 27.50
CA PRO A 430 7.24 -17.72 27.74
C PRO A 430 6.41 -16.71 26.94
N ALA A 431 5.88 -17.09 25.76
CA ALA A 431 5.02 -16.21 24.97
C ALA A 431 3.66 -15.95 25.64
N LEU A 432 3.06 -16.98 26.24
CA LEU A 432 1.84 -16.88 27.05
C LEU A 432 2.09 -15.99 28.29
N GLY A 433 3.21 -16.20 28.99
CA GLY A 433 3.59 -15.38 30.14
C GLY A 433 3.76 -13.90 29.80
N LEU A 434 4.48 -13.60 28.71
CA LEU A 434 4.69 -12.23 28.25
C LEU A 434 3.40 -11.58 27.75
N SER A 435 2.55 -12.35 27.06
CA SER A 435 1.22 -11.90 26.64
C SER A 435 0.33 -11.53 27.84
N TYR A 436 0.32 -12.36 28.89
CA TYR A 436 -0.41 -12.07 30.12
C TYR A 436 0.13 -10.80 30.78
N ALA A 437 1.44 -10.68 30.94
CA ALA A 437 2.09 -9.51 31.54
C ALA A 437 1.77 -8.21 30.77
N LEU A 438 1.76 -8.26 29.44
CA LEU A 438 1.43 -7.10 28.60
C LEU A 438 -0.03 -6.65 28.80
N ILE A 439 -0.96 -7.60 28.87
CA ILE A 439 -2.38 -7.31 29.12
C ILE A 439 -2.60 -6.80 30.54
N ASP A 440 -1.94 -7.41 31.52
CA ASP A 440 -2.03 -6.99 32.92
C ASP A 440 -1.53 -5.56 33.11
N LEU A 441 -0.44 -5.18 32.43
CA LEU A 441 0.06 -3.80 32.42
C LEU A 441 -1.00 -2.79 31.94
N GLN A 442 -1.81 -3.14 30.94
CA GLN A 442 -2.89 -2.25 30.48
C GLN A 442 -4.06 -2.21 31.46
N ARG A 443 -4.40 -3.34 32.08
CA ARG A 443 -5.46 -3.40 33.10
C ARG A 443 -5.08 -2.64 34.36
N GLN A 444 -3.80 -2.63 34.74
CA GLN A 444 -3.32 -1.79 35.86
C GLN A 444 -3.48 -0.29 35.56
N GLN A 445 -3.37 0.12 34.29
CA GLN A 445 -3.61 1.52 33.89
C GLN A 445 -5.10 1.89 33.91
N ASN A 446 -5.98 0.92 33.63
CA ASN A 446 -7.43 1.11 33.68
C ASN A 446 -8.11 -0.18 34.15
N PRO A 447 -8.37 -0.30 35.47
CA PRO A 447 -8.90 -1.51 36.08
C PRO A 447 -10.29 -1.92 35.56
N ILE A 448 -11.01 -1.01 34.90
CA ILE A 448 -12.33 -1.25 34.31
C ILE A 448 -12.22 -2.14 33.06
N LEU A 449 -11.06 -2.17 32.39
CA LEU A 449 -10.87 -2.95 31.17
C LEU A 449 -10.85 -4.47 31.50
N PRO A 450 -11.77 -5.27 30.92
CA PRO A 450 -11.80 -6.69 31.16
C PRO A 450 -10.63 -7.41 30.49
N PHE A 451 -10.32 -8.61 30.97
CA PHE A 451 -9.41 -9.50 30.26
C PHE A 451 -10.05 -9.94 28.93
N ASN A 452 -9.32 -9.80 27.82
CA ASN A 452 -9.81 -10.18 26.50
C ASN A 452 -9.04 -11.40 25.97
N ALA A 453 -9.75 -12.52 25.81
CA ALA A 453 -9.16 -13.78 25.38
C ALA A 453 -8.61 -13.74 23.95
N MET A 454 -9.27 -13.02 23.03
CA MET A 454 -8.77 -12.87 21.66
C MET A 454 -7.47 -12.08 21.67
N ALA A 455 -7.43 -10.95 22.38
CA ALA A 455 -6.21 -10.16 22.49
C ALA A 455 -5.05 -11.01 23.00
N PHE A 456 -5.28 -11.77 24.07
CA PHE A 456 -4.29 -12.69 24.64
C PHE A 456 -3.79 -13.74 23.65
N VAL A 457 -4.68 -14.36 22.87
CA VAL A 457 -4.29 -15.37 21.87
C VAL A 457 -3.42 -14.75 20.78
N PHE A 458 -3.82 -13.60 20.20
CA PHE A 458 -3.05 -12.97 19.13
C PHE A 458 -1.69 -12.45 19.60
N THR A 459 -1.61 -11.85 20.79
CA THR A 459 -0.33 -11.38 21.35
C THR A 459 0.56 -12.56 21.71
N ALA A 460 0.01 -13.66 22.26
CA ALA A 460 0.78 -14.88 22.53
C ALA A 460 1.32 -15.53 21.24
N LEU A 461 0.50 -15.66 20.18
CA LEU A 461 0.95 -16.17 18.89
C LEU A 461 2.04 -15.28 18.26
N SER A 462 1.92 -13.96 18.42
CA SER A 462 2.91 -12.98 17.93
C SER A 462 4.24 -13.10 18.66
N PHE A 463 4.24 -13.16 20.00
CA PHE A 463 5.46 -13.40 20.78
C PHE A 463 6.07 -14.76 20.48
N TRP A 464 5.25 -15.79 20.29
CA TRP A 464 5.72 -17.13 19.93
C TRP A 464 6.42 -17.14 18.58
N LEU A 465 5.89 -16.40 17.59
CA LEU A 465 6.54 -16.19 16.30
C LEU A 465 7.88 -15.46 16.44
N ILE A 466 7.93 -14.37 17.22
CA ILE A 466 9.15 -13.61 17.49
C ILE A 466 10.23 -14.50 18.12
N PHE A 467 9.91 -15.24 19.18
CA PHE A 467 10.86 -16.16 19.82
C PHE A 467 11.33 -17.25 18.85
N THR A 468 10.41 -17.78 18.02
CA THR A 468 10.75 -18.75 16.97
C THR A 468 11.74 -18.17 15.96
N MET A 469 11.59 -16.90 15.56
CA MET A 469 12.52 -16.21 14.66
C MET A 469 13.89 -15.99 15.31
N LEU A 470 13.93 -15.56 16.57
CA LEU A 470 15.17 -15.27 17.29
C LEU A 470 16.04 -16.52 17.54
N CYS A 471 15.40 -17.70 17.63
CA CYS A 471 16.09 -18.98 17.78
C CYS A 471 16.63 -19.57 16.47
N ILE A 472 16.41 -18.93 15.31
CA ILE A 472 17.01 -19.38 14.05
C ILE A 472 18.53 -19.14 14.11
N ARG A 473 19.31 -20.21 13.88
CA ARG A 473 20.76 -20.28 14.16
C ARG A 473 21.55 -19.18 13.43
N ARG A 474 22.23 -18.32 14.20
CA ARG A 474 22.93 -17.10 13.72
C ARG A 474 24.16 -17.35 12.82
N HIS A 475 24.81 -18.51 12.92
CA HIS A 475 26.06 -18.80 12.18
C HIS A 475 25.92 -19.03 10.66
N LYS A 476 24.72 -18.90 10.07
CA LYS A 476 24.49 -18.96 8.61
C LYS A 476 23.73 -17.73 8.07
N MET A 477 23.78 -16.60 8.79
CA MET A 477 22.98 -15.42 8.44
C MET A 477 23.60 -14.64 7.28
N ASN A 478 23.16 -14.96 6.06
CA ASN A 478 23.24 -14.01 4.96
C ASN A 478 22.09 -12.99 5.05
N LEU A 479 22.20 -11.90 4.29
CA LEU A 479 21.24 -10.81 4.30
C LEU A 479 19.80 -11.24 3.94
N ARG A 480 19.65 -12.34 3.17
CA ARG A 480 18.33 -12.90 2.83
C ARG A 480 17.66 -13.55 4.04
N TYR A 481 18.42 -14.30 4.84
CA TYR A 481 17.89 -14.90 6.07
C TYR A 481 17.55 -13.82 7.10
N LEU A 482 18.38 -12.79 7.24
CA LEU A 482 18.08 -11.65 8.10
C LEU A 482 16.81 -10.93 7.63
N GLY A 483 16.69 -10.64 6.33
CA GLY A 483 15.50 -9.98 5.77
C GLY A 483 14.21 -10.76 6.03
N MET A 484 14.26 -12.09 5.89
CA MET A 484 13.14 -12.96 6.21
C MET A 484 12.79 -12.93 7.71
N ILE A 485 13.77 -12.96 8.62
CA ILE A 485 13.53 -12.84 10.08
C ILE A 485 12.88 -11.49 10.42
N VAL A 486 13.45 -10.39 9.92
CA VAL A 486 12.97 -9.04 10.21
C VAL A 486 11.53 -8.85 9.70
N ALA A 487 11.21 -9.33 8.49
CA ALA A 487 9.87 -9.22 7.95
C ALA A 487 8.81 -9.98 8.76
N HIS A 488 9.10 -11.22 9.18
CA HIS A 488 8.15 -12.03 9.95
C HIS A 488 7.98 -11.52 11.39
N CYS A 489 9.05 -11.01 12.02
CA CYS A 489 8.94 -10.27 13.27
C CYS A 489 8.08 -9.00 13.08
N GLY A 490 8.21 -8.30 11.94
CA GLY A 490 7.39 -7.14 11.59
C GLY A 490 5.89 -7.47 11.56
N VAL A 491 5.50 -8.62 11.01
CA VAL A 491 4.10 -9.09 11.04
C VAL A 491 3.63 -9.26 12.49
N ALA A 492 4.41 -9.93 13.34
CA ALA A 492 4.06 -10.13 14.76
C ALA A 492 3.91 -8.79 15.51
N VAL A 493 4.82 -7.85 15.30
CA VAL A 493 4.78 -6.51 15.92
C VAL A 493 3.56 -5.72 15.43
N THR A 494 3.21 -5.84 14.15
CA THR A 494 2.00 -5.23 13.57
C THR A 494 0.73 -5.77 14.23
N VAL A 495 0.62 -7.10 14.40
CA VAL A 495 -0.52 -7.74 15.06
C VAL A 495 -0.65 -7.30 16.51
N ILE A 496 0.46 -7.21 17.26
CA ILE A 496 0.44 -6.70 18.64
C ILE A 496 -0.12 -5.27 18.67
N GLY A 497 0.39 -4.37 17.82
CA GLY A 497 -0.09 -2.98 17.76
C GLY A 497 -1.58 -2.88 17.42
N ALA A 498 -2.03 -3.61 16.39
CA ALA A 498 -3.43 -3.63 15.96
C ALA A 498 -4.37 -4.15 17.06
N VAL A 499 -4.02 -5.27 17.69
CA VAL A 499 -4.84 -5.93 18.71
C VAL A 499 -4.90 -5.10 19.98
N MET A 500 -3.77 -4.59 20.46
CA MET A 500 -3.75 -3.77 21.68
C MET A 500 -4.53 -2.48 21.48
N SER A 501 -4.30 -1.77 20.35
CA SER A 501 -5.04 -0.53 20.06
C SER A 501 -6.54 -0.76 19.91
N SER A 502 -6.98 -1.92 19.42
CA SER A 502 -8.40 -2.20 19.16
C SER A 502 -9.15 -2.69 20.41
N TYR A 503 -8.52 -3.52 21.25
CA TYR A 503 -9.20 -4.12 22.41
C TYR A 503 -8.95 -3.38 23.73
N TYR A 504 -7.84 -2.64 23.84
CA TYR A 504 -7.47 -1.89 25.05
C TYR A 504 -7.44 -0.37 24.81
N GLY A 505 -7.82 0.10 23.61
CA GLY A 505 -8.10 1.50 23.37
C GLY A 505 -9.32 1.98 24.14
N SER A 506 -9.29 3.22 24.62
CA SER A 506 -10.43 3.86 25.29
C SER A 506 -10.72 5.21 24.68
N GLU A 507 -12.00 5.59 24.67
CA GLU A 507 -12.45 6.87 24.16
C GLU A 507 -13.66 7.40 24.92
N ILE A 508 -13.77 8.72 25.01
CA ILE A 508 -14.93 9.40 25.58
C ILE A 508 -15.19 10.69 24.80
N GLY A 509 -16.46 10.89 24.44
CA GLY A 509 -16.94 12.17 23.91
C GLY A 509 -17.40 13.06 25.06
N VAL A 510 -16.88 14.29 25.13
CA VAL A 510 -17.21 15.24 26.20
C VAL A 510 -17.48 16.63 25.64
N ARG A 511 -18.25 17.40 26.41
CA ARG A 511 -18.46 18.82 26.20
C ARG A 511 -17.70 19.55 27.31
N LEU A 512 -16.76 20.41 26.95
CA LEU A 512 -15.94 21.13 27.92
C LEU A 512 -16.00 22.64 27.68
N ALA A 513 -16.23 23.37 28.77
CA ALA A 513 -16.01 24.80 28.88
C ALA A 513 -14.56 25.10 29.31
N PRO A 514 -14.03 26.30 29.02
CA PRO A 514 -12.70 26.68 29.51
C PRO A 514 -12.55 26.49 31.02
N ASN A 515 -11.38 26.02 31.43
CA ASN A 515 -11.00 25.61 32.79
C ASN A 515 -11.75 24.39 33.35
N GLN A 516 -12.42 23.60 32.51
CA GLN A 516 -12.95 22.29 32.90
C GLN A 516 -11.97 21.18 32.56
N SER A 517 -12.12 20.05 33.26
CA SER A 517 -11.32 18.87 33.02
C SER A 517 -12.15 17.59 32.93
N GLN A 518 -11.57 16.58 32.29
CA GLN A 518 -12.13 15.24 32.19
C GLN A 518 -11.04 14.20 32.43
N THR A 519 -11.40 13.05 32.99
CA THR A 519 -10.47 11.93 33.18
C THR A 519 -10.73 10.81 32.18
N LEU A 520 -9.65 10.21 31.68
CA LEU A 520 -9.67 9.00 30.84
C LEU A 520 -8.38 8.21 31.06
N ASN A 521 -8.50 6.91 31.38
CA ASN A 521 -7.36 5.98 31.49
C ASN A 521 -6.25 6.45 32.45
N GLY A 522 -6.63 7.11 33.55
CA GLY A 522 -5.72 7.68 34.55
C GLY A 522 -5.05 9.01 34.15
N TYR A 523 -5.40 9.56 32.99
CA TYR A 523 -4.98 10.90 32.57
C TYR A 523 -6.10 11.92 32.85
N GLU A 524 -5.71 13.10 33.30
CA GLU A 524 -6.60 14.26 33.45
C GLU A 524 -6.33 15.24 32.31
N PHE A 525 -7.38 15.55 31.55
CA PHE A 525 -7.36 16.46 30.41
C PHE A 525 -7.97 17.78 30.85
N HIS A 526 -7.15 18.81 31.01
CA HIS A 526 -7.58 20.14 31.43
C HIS A 526 -7.68 21.06 30.22
N TYR A 527 -8.90 21.47 29.86
CA TYR A 527 -9.15 22.39 28.74
C TYR A 527 -9.03 23.83 29.23
N LEU A 528 -7.99 24.56 28.80
CA LEU A 528 -7.74 25.93 29.27
C LEU A 528 -8.47 27.00 28.44
N GLY A 529 -9.04 26.63 27.29
CA GLY A 529 -9.65 27.55 26.34
C GLY A 529 -9.02 27.43 24.94
N PHE A 530 -9.35 28.37 24.07
CA PHE A 530 -8.87 28.38 22.69
C PHE A 530 -8.46 29.78 22.25
N LYS A 531 -7.66 29.85 21.20
CA LYS A 531 -7.29 31.09 20.50
C LYS A 531 -7.60 30.97 19.01
N HIS A 532 -7.84 32.10 18.37
CA HIS A 532 -7.93 32.15 16.91
C HIS A 532 -6.52 32.34 16.34
N GLU A 533 -6.16 31.55 15.33
CA GLU A 533 -4.91 31.68 14.58
C GLU A 533 -5.21 31.86 13.09
N ILE A 534 -4.36 32.61 12.40
CA ILE A 534 -4.39 32.74 10.94
C ILE A 534 -3.22 31.91 10.42
N GLY A 535 -3.54 30.86 9.66
CA GLY A 535 -2.58 30.00 8.98
C GLY A 535 -2.13 30.57 7.64
N ALA A 536 -1.48 29.73 6.82
CA ALA A 536 -0.98 30.15 5.51
C ALA A 536 -2.11 30.50 4.51
N ASN A 537 -3.15 29.66 4.47
CA ASN A 537 -4.32 29.80 3.60
C ASN A 537 -5.63 29.37 4.31
N TYR A 538 -5.62 29.36 5.64
CA TYR A 538 -6.77 28.97 6.47
C TYR A 538 -6.83 29.81 7.75
N THR A 539 -7.99 29.83 8.39
CA THR A 539 -8.16 30.32 9.77
C THR A 539 -8.40 29.15 10.71
N ALA A 540 -8.00 29.26 11.98
CA ALA A 540 -8.08 28.14 12.91
C ALA A 540 -8.55 28.57 14.30
N GLU A 541 -9.39 27.73 14.91
CA GLU A 541 -9.67 27.74 16.35
C GLU A 541 -8.78 26.68 17.01
N LYS A 542 -7.80 27.11 17.81
CA LYS A 542 -6.80 26.24 18.43
C LYS A 542 -7.04 26.12 19.92
N ALA A 543 -7.51 24.95 20.36
CA ALA A 543 -7.72 24.65 21.76
C ALA A 543 -6.39 24.38 22.47
N HIS A 544 -6.33 24.66 23.77
CA HIS A 544 -5.17 24.37 24.62
C HIS A 544 -5.58 23.39 25.72
N PHE A 545 -4.97 22.20 25.69
CA PHE A 545 -5.09 21.19 26.73
C PHE A 545 -3.79 21.01 27.49
N GLU A 546 -3.89 20.93 28.81
CA GLU A 546 -2.81 20.39 29.65
C GLU A 546 -3.20 19.00 30.14
N ILE A 547 -2.29 18.04 30.01
CA ILE A 547 -2.53 16.65 30.40
C ILE A 547 -1.68 16.31 31.61
N TYR A 548 -2.33 15.82 32.65
CA TYR A 548 -1.70 15.38 33.89
C TYR A 548 -1.89 13.88 34.10
N LYS A 549 -0.93 13.26 34.78
CA LYS A 549 -1.03 11.89 35.29
C LYS A 549 -0.43 11.86 36.69
N ASN A 550 -1.17 11.37 37.67
CA ASN A 550 -0.74 11.35 39.08
C ASN A 550 -0.25 12.74 39.55
N GLN A 551 -1.00 13.80 39.25
CA GLN A 551 -0.68 15.21 39.55
C GLN A 551 0.59 15.76 38.87
N GLN A 552 1.28 15.00 38.04
CA GLN A 552 2.43 15.46 37.25
C GLN A 552 1.99 15.82 35.83
N LYS A 553 2.43 16.99 35.35
CA LYS A 553 2.18 17.42 33.97
C LYS A 553 2.93 16.49 33.01
N VAL A 554 2.20 15.83 32.13
CA VAL A 554 2.76 14.94 31.09
C VAL A 554 3.13 15.75 29.85
N THR A 555 2.18 16.56 29.33
CA THR A 555 2.36 17.35 28.11
C THR A 555 1.27 18.41 27.97
N ALA A 556 1.41 19.31 27.00
CA ALA A 556 0.31 20.14 26.49
C ALA A 556 -0.02 19.72 25.05
N LEU A 557 -1.29 19.76 24.67
CA LEU A 557 -1.78 19.43 23.32
C LEU A 557 -2.66 20.54 22.77
N TYR A 558 -2.61 20.69 21.43
CA TYR A 558 -3.27 21.79 20.74
C TYR A 558 -4.07 21.30 19.52
N PRO A 559 -5.22 20.62 19.73
CA PRO A 559 -6.10 20.29 18.62
C PRO A 559 -6.68 21.57 17.99
N GLU A 560 -6.87 21.57 16.68
CA GLU A 560 -7.35 22.73 15.92
C GLU A 560 -8.61 22.37 15.12
N ARG A 561 -9.45 23.37 14.91
CA ARG A 561 -10.50 23.35 13.90
C ARG A 561 -10.16 24.41 12.85
N ARG A 562 -9.78 23.99 11.65
CA ARG A 562 -9.36 24.85 10.55
C ARG A 562 -10.51 25.10 9.58
N TYR A 563 -10.67 26.34 9.13
CA TYR A 563 -11.59 26.72 8.07
C TYR A 563 -10.80 27.24 6.87
N TYR A 564 -11.04 26.63 5.71
CA TYR A 564 -10.41 26.99 4.44
C TYR A 564 -11.41 27.80 3.61
N ASP A 565 -11.13 29.09 3.42
CA ASP A 565 -12.06 30.04 2.82
C ASP A 565 -12.38 29.71 1.35
N VAL A 566 -11.38 29.37 0.55
CA VAL A 566 -11.54 29.11 -0.91
C VAL A 566 -12.42 27.88 -1.17
N ARG A 567 -12.26 26.83 -0.38
CA ARG A 567 -13.03 25.57 -0.49
C ARG A 567 -14.27 25.54 0.39
N THR A 568 -14.45 26.54 1.25
CA THR A 568 -15.55 26.64 2.23
C THR A 568 -15.70 25.37 3.07
N MET A 569 -14.57 24.81 3.54
CA MET A 569 -14.52 23.50 4.20
C MET A 569 -13.86 23.60 5.57
N ASN A 570 -14.45 22.92 6.55
CA ASN A 570 -13.87 22.74 7.89
C ASN A 570 -13.06 21.44 7.94
N MET A 571 -11.88 21.51 8.56
CA MET A 571 -11.03 20.37 8.87
C MET A 571 -10.72 20.35 10.36
N SER A 572 -10.57 19.15 10.93
CA SER A 572 -10.11 18.97 12.31
C SER A 572 -8.68 18.47 12.30
N GLU A 573 -7.82 19.15 13.04
CA GLU A 573 -6.43 18.75 13.26
C GLU A 573 -6.29 18.28 14.69
N VAL A 574 -5.77 17.07 14.85
CA VAL A 574 -5.80 16.38 16.12
C VAL A 574 -4.58 16.73 16.98
N GLY A 575 -4.83 16.88 18.28
CA GLY A 575 -3.74 16.99 19.26
C GLY A 575 -3.27 15.59 19.63
N ILE A 576 -2.02 15.25 19.31
CA ILE A 576 -1.45 13.92 19.62
C ILE A 576 -0.17 14.05 20.44
N HIS A 577 -0.12 13.32 21.56
CA HIS A 577 1.11 13.01 22.25
C HIS A 577 1.53 11.58 21.92
N TRP A 578 2.58 11.48 21.10
CA TRP A 578 3.09 10.20 20.59
C TRP A 578 3.90 9.45 21.66
N GLY A 579 3.42 8.27 22.08
CA GLY A 579 4.03 7.45 23.11
C GLY A 579 4.38 6.04 22.65
N TRP A 580 5.43 5.43 23.21
CA TRP A 580 5.82 4.06 22.85
C TRP A 580 4.84 2.98 23.33
N LEU A 581 4.17 3.23 24.45
CA LEU A 581 3.20 2.30 25.06
C LEU A 581 1.75 2.71 24.79
N GLY A 582 1.51 3.96 24.39
CA GLY A 582 0.19 4.45 24.00
C GLY A 582 0.20 5.94 23.69
N ASP A 583 -0.67 6.31 22.76
CA ASP A 583 -0.85 7.69 22.33
C ASP A 583 -2.01 8.33 23.09
N ILE A 584 -1.85 9.61 23.45
CA ILE A 584 -2.94 10.45 23.91
C ILE A 584 -3.39 11.30 22.74
N TYR A 585 -4.68 11.25 22.43
CA TYR A 585 -5.23 11.78 21.18
C TYR A 585 -6.51 12.56 21.47
N ILE A 586 -6.58 13.80 20.98
CA ILE A 586 -7.70 14.72 21.19
C ILE A 586 -8.20 15.23 19.86
N VAL A 587 -9.51 15.12 19.64
CA VAL A 587 -10.19 15.67 18.47
C VAL A 587 -11.08 16.80 18.92
N MET A 588 -10.96 17.95 18.26
CA MET A 588 -11.85 19.08 18.43
C MET A 588 -13.00 18.98 17.42
N GLY A 589 -14.21 18.84 17.94
CA GLY A 589 -15.45 18.79 17.17
C GLY A 589 -16.12 20.15 17.08
N ASP A 590 -17.46 20.15 17.08
CA ASP A 590 -18.23 21.37 16.87
C ASP A 590 -18.20 22.33 18.06
N LYS A 591 -18.18 23.61 17.70
CA LYS A 591 -18.40 24.73 18.62
C LYS A 591 -19.84 24.73 19.11
N LEU A 592 -19.98 24.89 20.42
CA LEU A 592 -21.26 24.96 21.12
C LEU A 592 -21.47 26.38 21.66
N SER A 593 -22.55 26.58 22.41
CA SER A 593 -22.87 27.87 23.04
C SER A 593 -21.84 28.26 24.11
N GLY A 594 -21.48 29.55 24.19
CA GLY A 594 -20.69 30.08 25.30
C GLY A 594 -19.18 29.79 25.26
N GLY A 595 -18.61 29.47 24.09
CA GLY A 595 -17.17 29.17 23.94
C GLY A 595 -16.79 27.73 24.29
N GLU A 596 -17.79 26.88 24.46
CA GLU A 596 -17.64 25.46 24.72
C GLU A 596 -17.49 24.69 23.40
N PHE A 597 -16.83 23.53 23.46
CA PHE A 597 -16.65 22.65 22.30
C PHE A 597 -16.92 21.20 22.68
N ALA A 598 -17.37 20.44 21.69
CA ALA A 598 -17.34 18.98 21.77
C ALA A 598 -15.92 18.49 21.51
N PHE A 599 -15.41 17.62 22.39
CA PHE A 599 -14.11 16.97 22.23
C PHE A 599 -14.29 15.46 22.27
N ARG A 600 -13.46 14.73 21.51
CA ARG A 600 -13.27 13.30 21.71
C ARG A 600 -11.87 13.07 22.25
N LEU A 601 -11.80 12.50 23.45
CA LEU A 601 -10.56 12.15 24.12
C LEU A 601 -10.31 10.66 23.91
N HIS A 602 -9.12 10.30 23.46
CA HIS A 602 -8.75 8.92 23.19
C HIS A 602 -7.42 8.57 23.85
N TYR A 603 -7.31 7.33 24.32
CA TYR A 603 -6.04 6.67 24.62
C TYR A 603 -5.91 5.42 23.75
N LYS A 604 -4.84 5.37 22.93
CA LYS A 604 -4.64 4.32 21.92
C LYS A 604 -3.33 3.57 22.22
N PRO A 605 -3.38 2.43 22.93
CA PRO A 605 -2.17 1.73 23.35
C PRO A 605 -1.49 1.02 22.16
N PHE A 606 -0.16 1.09 22.11
CA PHE A 606 0.71 0.44 21.11
C PHE A 606 0.39 0.70 19.63
N VAL A 607 -0.41 1.70 19.27
CA VAL A 607 -0.75 1.96 17.85
C VAL A 607 0.50 2.18 16.99
N ARG A 608 1.55 2.80 17.54
CA ARG A 608 2.85 2.99 16.86
C ARG A 608 3.55 1.69 16.48
N TRP A 609 3.27 0.59 17.18
CA TRP A 609 3.85 -0.72 16.86
C TRP A 609 3.31 -1.25 15.54
N LEU A 610 2.10 -0.83 15.14
CA LEU A 610 1.54 -1.15 13.83
C LEU A 610 2.45 -0.66 12.70
N TRP A 611 2.84 0.61 12.75
CA TRP A 611 3.72 1.20 11.74
C TRP A 611 5.17 0.73 11.89
N LEU A 612 5.66 0.52 13.12
CA LEU A 612 6.98 -0.09 13.32
C LEU A 612 7.06 -1.47 12.66
N GLY A 613 6.02 -2.29 12.79
CA GLY A 613 5.92 -3.58 12.12
C GLY A 613 5.92 -3.47 10.59
N GLY A 614 5.23 -2.46 10.05
CA GLY A 614 5.29 -2.08 8.63
C GLY A 614 6.70 -1.73 8.14
N ILE A 615 7.42 -0.89 8.89
CA ILE A 615 8.82 -0.54 8.62
C ILE A 615 9.70 -1.78 8.64
N MET A 616 9.54 -2.66 9.63
CA MET A 616 10.29 -3.92 9.71
C MET A 616 10.02 -4.83 8.51
N MET A 617 8.77 -4.97 8.07
CA MET A 617 8.43 -5.71 6.85
C MET A 617 9.12 -5.15 5.61
N ALA A 618 9.06 -3.83 5.41
CA ALA A 618 9.74 -3.16 4.31
C ALA A 618 11.27 -3.36 4.37
N LEU A 619 11.89 -3.13 5.52
CA LEU A 619 13.33 -3.38 5.72
C LEU A 619 13.70 -4.84 5.43
N GLY A 620 12.84 -5.79 5.83
CA GLY A 620 13.03 -7.21 5.55
C GLY A 620 13.06 -7.51 4.04
N ALA A 621 12.16 -6.90 3.26
CA ALA A 621 12.15 -7.00 1.81
C ALA A 621 13.42 -6.40 1.17
N LEU A 622 13.85 -5.24 1.66
CA LEU A 622 15.05 -4.55 1.20
C LEU A 622 16.33 -5.38 1.45
N LEU A 623 16.49 -5.91 2.67
CA LEU A 623 17.59 -6.79 3.04
C LEU A 623 17.63 -8.06 2.18
N ALA A 624 16.45 -8.66 1.92
CA ALA A 624 16.33 -9.80 1.03
C ALA A 624 16.73 -9.47 -0.42
N ALA A 625 16.35 -8.29 -0.92
CA ALA A 625 16.72 -7.82 -2.25
C ALA A 625 18.23 -7.61 -2.39
N PHE A 626 18.88 -6.94 -1.43
CA PHE A 626 20.34 -6.77 -1.44
C PHE A 626 21.08 -8.10 -1.31
N GLY A 627 20.56 -9.03 -0.52
CA GLY A 627 21.10 -10.39 -0.42
C GLY A 627 21.02 -11.19 -1.73
N LEU A 628 20.16 -10.80 -2.69
CA LEU A 628 20.14 -11.41 -4.02
C LEU A 628 21.39 -11.04 -4.84
N LYS A 629 21.92 -9.83 -4.64
CA LYS A 629 23.06 -9.28 -5.40
C LYS A 629 24.41 -9.85 -4.96
N GLN A 630 24.61 -10.11 -3.66
CA GLN A 630 25.89 -10.56 -3.08
C GLN A 630 26.34 -11.97 -3.51
N ARG A 631 25.42 -12.90 -3.85
CA ARG A 631 25.78 -14.25 -4.32
C ARG A 631 26.43 -14.27 -5.72
N LYS A 632 26.65 -13.10 -6.33
CA LYS A 632 27.25 -12.96 -7.66
C LYS A 632 28.69 -12.46 -7.63
N SER A 633 29.26 -12.15 -6.46
CA SER A 633 30.64 -11.67 -6.31
C SER A 633 31.58 -12.67 -5.60
N THR A 634 31.14 -13.91 -5.45
CA THR A 634 31.87 -15.08 -4.96
C THR A 634 31.51 -16.23 -5.88
#